data_AF-A0A3B8VIC1-F1
#
_entry.id   AF-A0A3B8VIC1-F1
#
_cell.length_a   1.000
_cell.length_b   1.000
_cell.length_c   1.000
_cell.angle_alpha   90.00
_cell.angle_beta   90.00
_cell.angle_gamma   90.00
#
_symmetry.space_group_name_H-M   'P 1'
#
loop_
_entity.id
_entity.type
_entity.pdbx_description
1 polymer ?
#
loop_
_entity_poly.entity_id
_entity_poly.type
_entity_poly.pdbx_seq_one_letter_code
_entity_poly.pdbx_strand_id
1 'polypeptide(L)' 'MKPDFYRDHTPIDQIGVEERVARLKTRSIKKDAKKFALRLALSMVDLTTLEGMDTPNKVIQLCRKAARPHSSGSNI' A
#
# COMPACT_ATOMS: atom_id res chain seq x y z
N MET A 1 -17.13 -42.56 -28.64
CA MET A 1 -16.42 -41.40 -29.22
C MET A 1 -16.55 -40.27 -28.20
N LYS A 2 -15.46 -39.88 -27.52
CA LYS A 2 -15.51 -38.74 -26.57
C LYS A 2 -15.54 -37.44 -27.39
N PRO A 3 -16.29 -36.40 -26.96
CA PRO A 3 -16.24 -35.12 -27.63
C PRO A 3 -14.83 -34.54 -27.50
N ASP A 4 -14.22 -34.18 -28.62
CA ASP A 4 -12.96 -33.45 -28.65
C ASP A 4 -13.22 -31.99 -28.27
N PHE A 5 -13.39 -31.73 -26.96
CA PHE A 5 -13.50 -30.38 -26.39
C PHE A 5 -12.29 -29.49 -26.73
N TYR A 6 -11.23 -30.09 -27.27
CA TYR A 6 -9.96 -29.45 -27.57
C TYR A 6 -9.88 -28.77 -28.95
N ARG A 7 -10.94 -28.76 -29.77
CA ARG A 7 -10.87 -28.13 -31.11
C ARG A 7 -11.18 -26.62 -31.15
N ASP A 8 -11.82 -26.08 -30.10
CA ASP A 8 -12.34 -24.69 -30.09
C ASP A 8 -11.63 -23.73 -29.13
N HIS A 9 -10.51 -24.14 -28.53
CA HIS A 9 -9.81 -23.33 -27.53
C HIS A 9 -8.42 -22.93 -28.04
N THR A 10 -8.09 -21.65 -27.87
CA THR A 10 -6.76 -21.13 -28.21
C THR A 10 -5.74 -21.72 -27.24
N PRO A 11 -4.67 -22.39 -27.73
CA PRO A 11 -3.62 -22.91 -26.86
C PRO A 11 -2.98 -21.79 -26.04
N ILE A 12 -2.77 -22.01 -24.75
CA ILE A 12 -2.12 -21.07 -23.83
C ILE A 12 -0.70 -21.55 -23.55
N ASP A 13 0.29 -20.68 -23.76
CA ASP A 13 1.66 -20.89 -23.29
C ASP A 13 1.76 -20.55 -21.79
N GLN A 14 1.59 -21.57 -20.96
CA GLN A 14 1.64 -21.44 -19.51
C GLN A 14 3.02 -20.95 -19.01
N ILE A 15 4.10 -21.47 -19.59
CA ILE A 15 5.48 -21.14 -19.16
C ILE A 15 5.77 -19.67 -19.46
N GLY A 16 5.45 -19.22 -20.68
CA GLY A 16 5.62 -17.82 -21.07
C GLY A 16 4.76 -16.85 -20.25
N VAL A 17 3.62 -17.27 -19.72
CA VAL A 17 2.83 -16.49 -18.76
C VAL A 17 3.56 -16.36 -17.43
N GLU A 18 4.02 -17.48 -16.87
CA GLU A 18 4.70 -17.52 -15.57
C GLU A 18 5.99 -16.69 -15.57
N GLU A 19 6.81 -16.79 -16.62
CA GLU A 19 8.03 -16.00 -16.76
C GLU A 19 7.76 -14.50 -16.82
N ARG A 20 6.72 -14.06 -17.54
CA ARG A 20 6.32 -12.65 -17.60
C ARG A 20 5.89 -12.14 -16.23
N VAL A 21 5.09 -12.93 -15.52
CA VAL A 21 4.63 -12.59 -14.17
C VAL A 21 5.80 -12.51 -13.20
N ALA A 22 6.75 -13.44 -13.27
CA ALA A 22 7.94 -13.44 -12.43
C ALA A 22 8.77 -12.16 -12.62
N ARG A 23 8.96 -11.69 -13.86
CA ARG A 23 9.67 -10.42 -14.15
C ARG A 23 8.97 -9.19 -13.58
N LEU A 24 7.66 -9.20 -13.44
CA LEU A 24 6.94 -8.08 -12.82
C LEU A 24 7.19 -8.01 -11.31
N LYS A 25 7.34 -9.17 -10.66
CA LYS A 25 7.55 -9.28 -9.21
C LYS A 25 8.97 -8.87 -8.75
N THR A 26 9.97 -8.94 -9.63
CA THR A 26 11.37 -8.61 -9.27
C THR A 26 11.68 -7.12 -9.34
N ARG A 27 10.83 -6.30 -9.99
CA ARG A 27 11.09 -4.87 -10.12
C ARG A 27 10.69 -4.13 -8.85
N SER A 28 11.61 -3.35 -8.30
CA SER A 28 11.29 -2.38 -7.26
C SER A 28 10.29 -1.33 -7.76
N ILE A 29 9.36 -0.94 -6.90
CA ILE A 29 8.50 0.23 -7.13
C ILE A 29 9.38 1.47 -7.22
N LYS A 30 9.15 2.32 -8.24
CA LYS A 30 9.89 3.57 -8.43
C LYS A 30 9.79 4.46 -7.18
N LYS A 31 10.89 5.16 -6.85
CA LYS A 31 10.96 6.06 -5.69
C LYS A 31 9.80 7.05 -5.65
N ASP A 32 9.46 7.65 -6.79
CA ASP A 32 8.40 8.66 -6.85
C ASP A 32 7.01 8.06 -6.65
N ALA A 33 6.76 6.86 -7.17
CA ALA A 33 5.53 6.12 -6.91
C ALA A 33 5.37 5.78 -5.43
N LYS A 34 6.46 5.37 -4.75
CA LYS A 34 6.45 5.16 -3.29
C LYS A 34 6.11 6.45 -2.53
N LYS A 35 6.74 7.58 -2.89
CA LYS A 35 6.46 8.87 -2.26
C LYS A 35 5.01 9.32 -2.48
N PHE A 36 4.48 9.12 -3.68
CA PHE A 36 3.08 9.41 -3.98
C PHE A 36 2.14 8.59 -3.11
N ALA A 37 2.35 7.27 -3.05
CA ALA A 37 1.53 6.37 -2.25
C ALA A 37 1.57 6.73 -0.75
N LEU A 38 2.75 7.10 -0.23
CA LEU A 38 2.89 7.54 1.17
C LEU A 38 2.12 8.84 1.46
N ARG A 39 2.16 9.81 0.54
CA ARG A 39 1.39 11.06 0.69
C ARG A 39 -0.10 10.82 0.60
N LEU A 40 -0.52 9.97 -0.33
CA LEU A 40 -1.92 9.60 -0.49
C LEU A 40 -2.43 8.90 0.76
N ALA A 41 -1.71 7.90 1.25
CA ALA A 41 -2.05 7.22 2.51
C ALA A 41 -2.19 8.23 3.65
N LEU A 42 -1.23 9.14 3.83
CA LEU A 42 -1.27 10.16 4.87
C LEU A 42 -2.49 11.10 4.77
N SER A 43 -2.93 11.45 3.56
CA SER A 43 -4.12 12.29 3.34
C SER A 43 -5.45 11.62 3.68
N MET A 44 -5.45 10.29 3.82
CA MET A 44 -6.64 9.48 4.07
C MET A 44 -6.67 8.91 5.50
N VAL A 45 -5.66 9.21 6.33
CA VAL A 45 -5.56 8.65 7.68
C VAL A 45 -6.23 9.57 8.68
N ASP A 46 -7.15 9.00 9.46
CA ASP A 46 -7.65 9.60 10.69
C ASP A 46 -6.75 9.21 11.87
N LEU A 47 -5.90 10.14 12.31
CA LEU A 47 -5.02 9.91 13.44
C LEU A 47 -5.85 9.92 14.75
N THR A 48 -6.09 8.74 15.31
CA THR A 48 -7.02 8.52 16.42
C THR A 48 -6.33 7.93 17.67
N THR A 49 -6.84 8.26 18.86
CA THR A 49 -6.51 7.62 20.14
C THR A 49 -7.81 7.36 20.90
N LEU A 50 -7.99 6.15 21.43
CA LEU A 50 -9.16 5.75 22.23
C LEU A 50 -8.71 5.02 23.50
N GLU A 51 -7.58 5.42 24.06
CA GLU A 51 -7.02 4.78 25.24
C GLU A 51 -7.75 5.28 26.50
N GLY A 52 -8.14 4.37 27.39
CA GLY A 52 -8.81 4.74 28.64
C GLY A 52 -7.98 5.65 29.56
N MET A 53 -6.66 5.68 29.35
CA MET A 53 -5.70 6.52 30.08
C MET A 53 -5.29 7.78 29.30
N ASP A 54 -6.03 8.17 28.26
CA ASP A 54 -5.73 9.40 27.54
C ASP A 54 -5.85 10.62 28.45
N THR A 55 -4.82 11.46 28.41
CA THR A 55 -4.79 12.74 29.14
C THR A 55 -5.00 13.89 28.17
N PRO A 56 -5.47 15.07 28.63
CA PRO A 56 -5.61 16.24 27.76
C PRO A 56 -4.33 16.57 26.97
N ASN A 57 -3.15 16.46 27.60
CA ASN A 57 -1.88 16.68 26.92
C ASN A 57 -1.60 15.67 25.81
N LYS A 58 -1.94 14.39 26.00
CA LYS A 58 -1.75 13.36 24.98
C LYS A 58 -2.63 13.63 23.75
N VAL A 59 -3.87 14.06 23.96
CA VAL A 59 -4.77 14.47 22.88
C VAL A 59 -4.24 15.70 22.15
N ILE A 60 -3.75 16.72 22.86
CA ILE A 60 -3.12 17.90 22.24
C ILE A 60 -1.92 17.51 21.37
N GLN A 61 -1.07 16.61 21.86
CA GLN A 61 0.08 16.10 21.09
C GLN A 61 -0.37 15.30 19.87
N LEU A 62 -1.44 14.51 19.97
CA LEU A 62 -2.03 13.80 18.83
C LEU A 62 -2.51 14.79 17.76
N CYS A 63 -3.26 15.83 18.14
CA CYS A 63 -3.73 16.86 17.21
C CYS A 63 -2.57 17.60 16.53
N ARG A 64 -1.50 17.92 17.28
CA ARG A 64 -0.29 18.52 16.70
C ARG A 64 0.38 17.60 15.66
N LYS A 65 0.44 16.30 15.94
CA LYS A 65 0.96 15.28 15.00
C LYS A 65 0.05 15.13 13.77
N ALA A 66 -1.26 15.20 13.93
CA ALA A 66 -2.19 15.17 12.79
C ALA A 66 -1.97 16.37 11.86
N ALA A 67 -1.81 17.57 12.44
CA ALA A 67 -1.57 18.79 11.68
C ALA A 67 -0.18 18.84 11.02
N ARG A 68 0.84 18.24 11.67
CA ARG A 68 2.21 18.16 11.16
C ARG A 68 2.78 16.75 11.40
N PRO A 69 2.48 15.78 10.51
CA PRO A 69 2.90 14.38 10.69
C PRO A 69 4.42 14.18 10.60
N HIS A 70 5.12 15.18 10.06
CA HIS A 70 6.58 15.20 9.97
C HIS A 70 7.10 16.51 10.58
N SER A 71 7.39 16.50 11.89
CA SER A 71 8.18 17.56 12.50
C SER A 71 9.64 17.11 12.56
N SER A 72 10.54 17.76 11.81
CA SER A 72 11.98 17.63 12.07
C SER A 72 12.34 18.43 13.33
N GLY A 73 12.00 17.87 14.50
CA GLY A 73 12.38 18.41 15.81
C GLY A 73 11.53 19.56 16.34
N SER A 74 10.80 19.26 17.42
CA SER A 74 10.95 19.98 18.70
C SER A 74 10.08 19.26 19.73
N ASN A 75 10.73 18.56 20.68
CA ASN A 75 10.10 18.06 21.91
C ASN A 75 9.72 19.28 22.78
N ILE A 76 8.57 19.88 22.47
CA ILE A 76 7.87 20.82 23.34
C ILE A 76 6.44 20.30 23.54
#